data_AF-A0A9E2N7K9-F1
#
_entry.id   AF-A0A9E2N7K9-F1
#
_cell.length_a   1.000
_cell.length_b   1.000
_cell.length_c   1.000
_cell.angle_alpha   90.00
_cell.angle_beta   90.00
_cell.angle_gamma   90.00
#
_symmetry.space_group_name_H-M   'P 1'
#
loop_
_entity.id
_entity.type
_entity.pdbx_description
1 polymer ?
#
loop_
_entity_poly.entity_id
_entity_poly.type
_entity_poly.pdbx_seq_one_letter_code
_entity_poly.pdbx_strand_id
1 'polypeptide(L)' 'MKGNHWYYGKYYIKDVPNVMYFYKDYAIHGTYWHNSFGWRASHDCVNVPVEFSKWLYDWAPYGTKVVI' A
#
# COMPACT_ATOMS: atom_id res chain seq x y z
N MET A 1 8.10 -3.51 -3.39
CA MET A 1 7.00 -4.49 -3.50
C MET A 1 6.95 -5.08 -4.89
N LYS A 2 6.57 -6.36 -5.01
CA LYS A 2 6.51 -7.07 -6.29
C LYS A 2 5.40 -8.11 -6.27
N GLY A 3 4.78 -8.38 -7.42
CA GLY A 3 3.73 -9.39 -7.50
C GLY A 3 3.26 -9.63 -8.92
N ASN A 4 2.32 -10.55 -9.05
CA ASN A 4 1.65 -10.88 -10.30
C ASN A 4 0.15 -11.00 -10.03
N HIS A 5 -0.62 -10.00 -10.46
CA HIS A 5 -2.08 -10.04 -10.35
C HIS A 5 -2.66 -10.63 -11.64
N TRP A 6 -3.63 -11.53 -11.52
CA TRP A 6 -4.22 -12.22 -12.67
C TRP A 6 -4.85 -11.25 -13.69
N TYR A 7 -5.41 -10.13 -13.22
CA TYR A 7 -6.07 -9.13 -14.07
C TYR A 7 -5.16 -7.95 -14.46
N TYR A 8 -4.25 -7.54 -13.57
CA TYR A 8 -3.42 -6.32 -13.76
C TYR A 8 -1.96 -6.64 -14.14
N GLY A 9 -1.61 -7.92 -14.27
CA GLY A 9 -0.27 -8.37 -14.63
C GLY A 9 0.78 -8.22 -13.53
N LYS A 10 2.04 -8.29 -13.94
CA LYS A 10 3.21 -8.20 -13.05
C LYS A 10 3.53 -6.76 -12.70
N TYR A 11 3.97 -6.54 -11.47
CA TYR A 11 4.49 -5.26 -11.02
C TYR A 11 5.75 -5.44 -10.18
N TYR A 12 6.63 -4.43 -10.26
CA TYR A 12 7.83 -4.36 -9.44
C TYR A 12 8.17 -2.90 -9.16
N ILE A 13 8.01 -2.50 -7.89
CA ILE A 13 8.32 -1.16 -7.40
C ILE A 13 9.35 -1.28 -6.28
N LYS A 14 10.44 -0.54 -6.37
CA LYS A 14 11.52 -0.56 -5.36
C LYS A 14 11.21 0.43 -4.24
N ASP A 15 11.79 0.17 -3.07
CA ASP A 15 11.86 1.14 -1.97
C ASP A 15 10.51 1.76 -1.59
N VAL A 16 9.46 0.92 -1.61
CA VAL A 16 8.11 1.35 -1.22
C VAL A 16 8.12 1.69 0.27
N PRO A 17 7.82 2.93 0.66
CA PRO A 17 7.92 3.36 2.05
C PRO A 17 6.71 2.91 2.87
N ASN A 18 6.93 2.75 4.18
CA ASN A 18 5.89 2.62 5.20
C ASN A 18 4.87 1.49 4.92
N VAL A 19 5.38 0.30 4.56
CA VAL A 19 4.55 -0.84 4.20
C VAL A 19 3.93 -1.47 5.46
N MET A 20 2.61 -1.51 5.53
CA MET A 20 1.82 -2.07 6.63
C MET A 20 0.91 -3.17 6.10
N TYR A 21 1.32 -4.43 6.28
CA TYR A 21 0.53 -5.59 5.89
C TYR A 21 -0.64 -5.82 6.86
N PHE A 22 -1.82 -6.12 6.31
CA PHE A 22 -3.02 -6.39 7.12
C PHE A 22 -3.70 -7.72 6.77
N TYR A 23 -3.45 -8.28 5.59
CA TYR A 23 -3.97 -9.59 5.21
C TYR A 23 -3.08 -10.19 4.13
N LYS A 24 -2.45 -11.35 4.35
CA LYS A 24 -1.52 -11.97 3.36
C LYS A 24 -0.55 -10.93 2.75
N ASP A 25 -0.60 -10.74 1.42
CA ASP A 25 0.22 -9.79 0.68
C ASP A 25 -0.44 -8.41 0.48
N TYR A 26 -1.63 -8.18 1.04
CA TYR A 26 -2.33 -6.90 0.99
C TYR A 26 -1.80 -5.96 2.07
N ALA A 27 -1.45 -4.74 1.66
CA ALA A 27 -0.85 -3.74 2.53
C ALA A 27 -1.39 -2.33 2.26
N ILE A 28 -1.28 -1.47 3.28
CA ILE A 28 -1.32 -0.01 3.13
C ILE A 28 0.13 0.44 2.98
N HIS A 29 0.43 1.33 2.03
CA HIS A 29 1.80 1.84 1.85
C HIS A 29 1.85 3.22 1.19
N GLY A 30 3.00 3.89 1.35
CA GLY A 30 3.26 5.14 0.66
C GLY A 30 3.48 4.92 -0.84
N THR A 31 2.92 5.80 -1.65
CA THR A 31 2.93 5.69 -3.11
C THR A 31 3.54 6.94 -3.74
N TYR A 32 4.73 6.80 -4.32
CA TYR A 32 5.47 7.90 -4.94
C TYR A 32 5.35 7.93 -6.48
N TRP A 33 4.84 6.87 -7.10
CA TRP A 33 4.82 6.69 -8.56
C TRP A 33 3.54 7.20 -9.23
N HIS A 34 2.51 7.59 -8.47
CA HIS A 34 1.32 8.26 -8.99
C HIS A 34 0.60 9.06 -7.90
N ASN A 35 -0.30 9.95 -8.31
CA ASN A 35 -1.14 10.77 -7.42
C ASN A 35 -2.65 10.50 -7.56
N SER A 36 -3.06 9.41 -8.22
CA SER A 36 -4.45 9.03 -8.47
C SER A 36 -5.18 8.47 -7.24
N PHE A 37 -5.08 9.14 -6.10
CA PHE A 37 -5.76 8.76 -4.87
C PHE A 37 -7.29 8.93 -5.00
N GLY A 38 -8.06 8.08 -4.32
CA GLY A 38 -9.52 8.03 -4.46
C GLY A 38 -10.02 7.23 -5.67
N TRP A 39 -9.12 6.83 -6.58
CA TRP A 39 -9.39 5.92 -7.68
C TRP A 39 -8.57 4.64 -7.54
N ARG A 40 -9.05 3.55 -8.17
CA ARG A 40 -8.32 2.27 -8.16
C ARG A 40 -7.06 2.39 -9.03
N ALA A 41 -5.90 2.34 -8.39
CA ALA A 41 -4.58 2.42 -9.02
C ALA A 41 -3.58 1.46 -8.35
N SER A 42 -3.95 0.20 -8.13
CA SER A 42 -3.10 -0.79 -7.45
C SER A 42 -3.38 -2.21 -7.92
N HIS A 43 -2.49 -3.13 -7.51
CA HIS A 43 -2.69 -4.58 -7.54
C HIS A 43 -3.22 -5.04 -6.17
N ASP A 44 -4.35 -4.44 -5.77
CA ASP A 44 -5.12 -4.64 -4.53
C ASP A 44 -4.60 -4.01 -3.23
N CYS A 45 -3.37 -3.50 -3.18
CA CYS A 45 -2.90 -2.70 -2.05
C CYS A 45 -3.65 -1.37 -1.94
N VAL A 46 -3.65 -0.78 -0.74
CA VAL A 46 -4.23 0.55 -0.49
C VAL A 46 -3.12 1.59 -0.57
N ASN A 47 -3.14 2.38 -1.65
CA ASN A 47 -2.14 3.40 -1.92
C ASN A 47 -2.51 4.70 -1.20
N VAL A 48 -1.56 5.28 -0.47
CA VAL A 48 -1.71 6.59 0.17
C VAL A 48 -0.52 7.52 -0.17
N PRO A 49 -0.68 8.86 -0.08
CA PRO A 49 0.44 9.78 -0.20
C PRO A 49 1.56 9.42 0.77
N VAL A 50 2.82 9.63 0.37
CA VAL A 50 3.99 9.23 1.18
C VAL A 50 3.96 9.88 2.57
N GLU A 51 3.63 11.17 2.67
CA GLU A 51 3.52 11.88 3.95
C GLU A 51 2.44 11.26 4.86
N PHE A 52 1.28 10.94 4.32
CA PHE A 52 0.19 10.32 5.07
C PHE A 52 0.54 8.88 5.49
N SER A 53 1.23 8.13 4.63
CA SER A 53 1.71 6.78 4.97
C SER A 53 2.67 6.79 6.15
N LYS A 54 3.50 7.84 6.27
CA LYS A 54 4.41 8.00 7.40
C LYS A 54 3.63 8.25 8.68
N TRP A 55 2.67 9.18 8.65
CA TRP A 55 1.81 9.45 9.80
C TRP A 55 1.07 8.19 10.27
N LEU A 56 0.48 7.42 9.35
CA LEU A 56 -0.19 6.16 9.69
C LEU A 56 0.77 5.15 10.31
N TYR A 57 1.96 4.97 9.72
CA TYR A 57 2.96 4.02 10.19
C TYR A 57 3.47 4.35 11.60
N ASP A 58 3.65 5.63 11.89
CA ASP A 58 4.08 6.09 13.21
C ASP A 58 2.93 6.00 14.25
N TRP A 59 1.67 6.12 13.82
CA TRP A 59 0.49 6.09 14.69
C TRP A 59 -0.01 4.68 15.03
N ALA A 60 0.02 3.74 14.08
CA ALA A 60 -0.60 2.43 14.20
C ALA A 60 0.40 1.35 14.66
N PRO A 61 0.31 0.84 15.90
CA PRO A 61 1.12 -0.30 16.33
C PRO A 61 0.72 -1.59 15.60
N TYR A 62 1.62 -2.57 15.58
CA TYR A 62 1.32 -3.91 15.07
C TYR A 62 0.12 -4.53 15.80
N GLY A 63 -0.79 -5.17 15.04
CA GLY A 63 -2.04 -5.71 15.56
C GLY A 63 -3.22 -4.72 15.54
N THR A 64 -3.01 -3.48 15.10
CA THR A 64 -4.10 -2.53 14.84
C THR A 64 -5.10 -3.13 13.86
N LYS A 65 -6.38 -3.13 14.24
CA LYS A 65 -7.45 -3.70 13.43
C LYS A 65 -7.68 -2.86 12.18
N VAL A 66 -7.62 -3.50 11.02
CA VAL A 66 -8.04 -2.92 9.73
C VAL A 66 -9.43 -3.46 9.40
N VAL A 67 -10.35 -2.57 9.02
CA VAL A 67 -11.71 -2.90 8.59
C VAL A 67 -11.90 -2.37 7.18
N ILE A 68 -12.41 -3.19 6.27
CA ILE A 68 -12.55 -2.92 4.84
C ILE A 68 -14.00 -3.18 4.44
#